data_AF-A0A2V2WSE2-F1
#
_entry.id   AF-A0A2V2WSE2-F1
#
_cell.length_a   1.000
_cell.length_b   1.000
_cell.length_c   1.000
_cell.angle_alpha   90.00
_cell.angle_beta   90.00
_cell.angle_gamma   90.00
#
_symmetry.space_group_name_H-M   'P 1'
#
loop_
_entity.id
_entity.type
_entity.pdbx_description
1 polymer ?
#
loop_
_entity_poly.entity_id
_entity_poly.type
_entity_poly.pdbx_seq_one_letter_code
_entity_poly.pdbx_strand_id
1 'polypeptide(L)'
;MMLLVAGRFVPMNSVHFIFRALYWFFTTVFLSVGLAMYVLPVPTLLLFCGMCGFVYFSLLTLDVAHYRKMSYNEGWIVYGVSVCFMFFSLVITGRVNLKEYAGDNPPLVWEIYTAGRSRQLSVAGVTSLFIAIILKFRVSGKSLLPCALPLTLELVEQVGLLVNYSTVIAVSALTTHNIWRNGSEPGLHVATSLFLLLLADDGVLFTGLGRGQFRYFPVLVYVLSVLWLCLIYDAYASGQTAVGGLWQCIRSIFYAMPVVPSHVSLLLLLWFGRKRGGTPTSGVFVFVVLDMLCLLLSTRKTLQWMAIIGVCGQCARLFEAQFWKRRLETIL
;
A
#
# COMPACT_ATOMS: atom_id res chain seq x y z
N MET A 1 -12.83 3.16 -5.85
CA MET A 1 -14.03 4.01 -5.77
C MET A 1 -15.10 3.59 -6.77
N MET A 2 -14.85 3.56 -8.08
CA MET A 2 -15.83 3.08 -9.10
C MET A 2 -16.42 1.68 -8.80
N LEU A 3 -15.58 0.72 -8.40
CA LEU A 3 -15.97 -0.63 -7.90
C LEU A 3 -17.05 -0.61 -6.81
N LEU A 4 -16.89 0.30 -5.83
CA LEU A 4 -17.80 0.44 -4.69
C LEU A 4 -19.11 1.11 -5.07
N VAL A 5 -19.05 2.04 -6.03
CA VAL A 5 -20.21 2.75 -6.56
C VAL A 5 -21.04 1.81 -7.42
N ALA A 6 -20.45 1.15 -8.42
CA ALA A 6 -21.17 0.26 -9.33
C ALA A 6 -21.76 -0.97 -8.62
N GLY A 7 -21.02 -1.57 -7.69
CA GLY A 7 -21.52 -2.71 -6.91
C GLY A 7 -22.72 -2.35 -6.01
N ARG A 8 -22.89 -1.08 -5.63
CA ARG A 8 -24.07 -0.64 -4.85
C ARG A 8 -25.34 -0.55 -5.70
N PHE A 9 -25.21 -0.36 -7.01
CA PHE A 9 -26.35 -0.19 -7.92
C PHE A 9 -26.65 -1.42 -8.76
N VAL A 10 -25.66 -2.28 -9.01
CA VAL A 10 -25.83 -3.53 -9.77
C VAL A 10 -25.24 -4.70 -8.98
N PRO A 11 -26.03 -5.74 -8.66
CA PRO A 11 -25.50 -6.94 -8.01
C PRO A 11 -24.59 -7.68 -8.99
N MET A 12 -23.29 -7.37 -8.95
CA MET A 12 -22.27 -7.93 -9.86
C MET A 12 -22.25 -9.47 -9.86
N ASN A 13 -22.72 -10.11 -8.79
CA ASN A 13 -22.82 -11.56 -8.68
C ASN A 13 -23.76 -12.19 -9.75
N SER A 14 -24.82 -11.51 -10.15
CA SER A 14 -25.78 -12.03 -11.15
C SER A 14 -25.41 -11.72 -12.59
N VAL A 15 -24.35 -10.93 -12.82
CA VAL A 15 -23.90 -10.52 -14.15
C VAL A 15 -22.96 -11.58 -14.73
N HIS A 16 -23.20 -11.99 -15.97
CA HIS A 16 -22.31 -12.94 -16.66
C HIS A 16 -20.89 -12.38 -16.78
N PHE A 17 -19.88 -13.25 -16.67
CA PHE A 17 -18.47 -12.88 -16.66
C PHE A 17 -18.08 -11.96 -17.82
N ILE A 18 -18.57 -12.22 -19.03
CA ILE A 18 -18.27 -11.43 -20.23
C ILE A 18 -18.67 -9.97 -20.06
N PHE A 19 -19.86 -9.70 -19.51
CA PHE A 19 -20.32 -8.32 -19.29
C PHE A 19 -19.53 -7.62 -18.20
N ARG A 20 -19.12 -8.35 -17.14
CA ARG A 20 -18.21 -7.79 -16.12
C ARG A 20 -16.83 -7.48 -16.71
N ALA A 21 -16.28 -8.38 -17.53
CA ALA A 21 -15.01 -8.18 -18.20
C ALA A 21 -15.05 -6.96 -19.15
N LEU A 22 -16.12 -6.81 -19.93
CA LEU A 22 -16.32 -5.62 -20.77
C LEU A 22 -16.45 -4.35 -19.93
N TYR A 23 -17.19 -4.38 -18.81
CA TYR A 23 -17.29 -3.26 -17.89
C TYR A 23 -15.91 -2.85 -17.34
N TRP A 24 -15.09 -3.83 -16.93
CA TRP A 24 -13.72 -3.59 -16.49
C TRP A 24 -12.89 -2.99 -17.61
N PHE A 25 -13.02 -3.51 -18.83
CA PHE A 25 -12.30 -3.02 -19.99
C PHE A 25 -12.59 -1.53 -20.24
N PHE A 26 -13.87 -1.14 -20.37
CA PHE A 26 -14.23 0.26 -20.57
C PHE A 26 -13.74 1.15 -19.42
N THR A 27 -13.96 0.74 -18.17
CA THR A 27 -13.51 1.49 -16.99
C THR A 27 -11.99 1.69 -17.00
N THR A 28 -11.24 0.66 -17.39
CA THR A 28 -9.78 0.71 -17.43
C THR A 28 -9.26 1.59 -18.54
N VAL A 29 -9.91 1.61 -19.71
CA VAL A 29 -9.57 2.50 -20.83
C VAL A 29 -9.73 3.96 -20.42
N PHE A 30 -10.80 4.33 -19.72
CA PHE A 30 -10.95 5.70 -19.23
C PHE A 30 -9.90 6.06 -18.17
N LEU A 31 -9.60 5.14 -17.25
CA LEU A 31 -8.62 5.37 -16.19
C LEU A 31 -7.19 5.45 -16.72
N SER A 32 -6.86 4.62 -17.71
CA SER A 32 -5.53 4.50 -18.30
C SER A 32 -5.16 5.71 -19.17
N VAL A 33 -6.14 6.43 -19.75
CA VAL A 33 -5.86 7.70 -20.44
C VAL A 33 -5.23 8.69 -19.47
N GLY A 34 -5.84 8.87 -18.29
CA GLY A 34 -5.30 9.73 -17.25
C GLY A 34 -3.95 9.24 -16.71
N LEU A 35 -3.82 7.93 -16.47
CA LEU A 35 -2.56 7.35 -15.98
C LEU A 35 -1.42 7.42 -17.00
N ALA A 36 -1.70 7.23 -18.28
CA ALA A 36 -0.69 7.30 -19.33
C ALA A 36 -0.16 8.73 -19.48
N MET A 37 -1.05 9.73 -19.45
CA MET A 37 -0.70 11.15 -19.44
C MET A 37 0.04 11.58 -18.15
N TYR A 38 -0.26 10.93 -17.03
CA TYR A 38 0.46 11.14 -15.77
C TYR A 38 1.90 10.60 -15.88
N VAL A 39 2.08 9.39 -16.43
CA VAL A 39 3.39 8.74 -16.57
C VAL A 39 4.27 9.47 -17.57
N LEU A 40 3.77 9.77 -18.77
CA LEU A 40 4.48 10.57 -19.77
C LEU A 40 3.55 11.67 -20.31
N PRO A 41 4.07 12.88 -20.56
CA PRO A 41 3.27 13.97 -21.14
C PRO A 41 2.79 13.65 -22.57
N VAL A 42 3.52 12.77 -23.29
CA VAL A 42 3.09 12.21 -24.58
C VAL A 42 3.18 10.69 -24.51
N PRO A 43 2.12 9.99 -24.10
CA PRO A 43 2.14 8.54 -23.99
C PRO A 43 2.12 7.90 -25.38
N THR A 44 3.04 6.96 -25.63
CA THR A 44 2.98 6.13 -26.84
C THR A 44 1.80 5.15 -26.75
N LEU A 45 1.28 4.72 -27.90
CA LEU A 45 0.23 3.70 -27.94
C LEU A 45 0.65 2.42 -27.21
N LEU A 46 1.92 2.05 -27.28
CA LEU A 46 2.49 0.91 -26.55
C LEU A 46 2.45 1.10 -25.02
N LEU A 47 2.81 2.29 -24.53
CA LEU A 47 2.74 2.61 -23.10
C LEU A 47 1.28 2.61 -22.63
N PHE A 48 0.37 3.17 -23.43
CA PHE A 48 -1.05 3.14 -23.15
C PHE A 48 -1.57 1.70 -23.06
N CYS A 49 -1.26 0.83 -24.04
CA CYS A 49 -1.62 -0.59 -24.01
C CYS A 49 -1.06 -1.30 -22.78
N GLY A 50 0.19 -1.02 -22.41
CA GLY A 50 0.81 -1.59 -21.22
C GLY A 50 0.10 -1.18 -19.92
N MET A 51 -0.20 0.11 -19.75
CA MET A 51 -0.91 0.63 -18.59
C MET A 51 -2.35 0.13 -18.53
N CYS A 52 -3.05 0.08 -19.67
CA CYS A 52 -4.36 -0.55 -19.80
C CYS A 52 -4.34 -2.00 -19.34
N GLY A 53 -3.42 -2.81 -19.89
CA GLY A 53 -3.30 -4.22 -19.55
C GLY A 53 -3.03 -4.41 -18.06
N PHE A 54 -2.07 -3.66 -17.50
CA PHE A 54 -1.74 -3.74 -16.08
C PHE A 54 -2.97 -3.51 -15.20
N VAL A 55 -3.66 -2.37 -15.38
CA VAL A 55 -4.82 -1.99 -14.56
C VAL A 55 -6.00 -2.92 -14.80
N TYR A 56 -6.25 -3.32 -16.05
CA TYR A 56 -7.33 -4.24 -16.41
C TYR A 56 -7.19 -5.60 -15.73
N PHE A 57 -6.04 -6.26 -15.89
CA PHE A 57 -5.81 -7.57 -15.28
C PHE A 57 -5.72 -7.48 -13.75
N SER A 58 -5.27 -6.35 -13.20
CA SER A 58 -5.32 -6.06 -11.76
C SER A 58 -6.76 -6.01 -11.23
N LEU A 59 -7.67 -5.30 -11.91
CA LEU A 59 -9.08 -5.23 -11.52
C LEU A 59 -9.81 -6.56 -11.78
N LEU A 60 -9.46 -7.26 -12.86
CA LEU A 60 -10.00 -8.59 -13.15
C LEU A 60 -9.59 -9.60 -12.08
N THR A 61 -8.38 -9.50 -11.53
CA THR A 61 -7.96 -10.30 -10.37
C THR A 61 -8.88 -10.08 -9.17
N LEU A 62 -9.26 -8.83 -8.89
CA LEU A 62 -10.23 -8.50 -7.83
C LEU A 62 -11.62 -9.08 -8.11
N ASP A 63 -12.12 -8.95 -9.35
CA ASP A 63 -13.43 -9.48 -9.76
C ASP A 63 -13.48 -11.00 -9.56
N VAL A 64 -12.46 -11.71 -10.02
CA VAL A 64 -12.36 -13.16 -9.91
C VAL A 64 -12.31 -13.57 -8.42
N ALA A 65 -11.58 -12.84 -7.56
CA ALA A 65 -11.51 -13.13 -6.12
C ALA A 65 -12.82 -12.87 -5.34
N HIS A 66 -13.76 -12.12 -5.92
CA HIS A 66 -15.03 -11.76 -5.25
C HIS A 66 -16.25 -12.46 -5.84
N TYR A 67 -16.30 -12.68 -7.15
CA TYR A 67 -17.53 -13.01 -7.88
C TYR A 67 -17.45 -14.26 -8.76
N ARG A 68 -16.31 -14.95 -8.81
CA ARG A 68 -16.19 -16.18 -9.60
C ARG A 68 -15.95 -17.38 -8.69
N LYS A 69 -16.62 -18.50 -8.98
CA LYS A 69 -16.16 -19.82 -8.55
C LYS A 69 -14.87 -20.10 -9.33
N MET A 70 -13.74 -19.73 -8.75
CA MET A 70 -12.43 -19.96 -9.36
C MET A 70 -12.16 -21.46 -9.49
N SER A 71 -11.68 -21.88 -10.67
CA SER A 71 -10.82 -23.05 -10.74
C SER A 71 -9.44 -22.69 -10.18
N TYR A 72 -8.71 -23.68 -9.65
CA TYR A 72 -7.47 -23.49 -8.88
C TYR A 72 -6.40 -22.60 -9.57
N ASN A 73 -6.41 -22.46 -10.90
CA ASN A 73 -5.31 -21.80 -11.62
C ASN A 73 -5.67 -20.42 -12.22
N GLU A 74 -6.95 -20.08 -12.33
CA GLU A 74 -7.38 -18.89 -13.09
C GLU A 74 -6.94 -17.57 -12.44
N GLY A 75 -7.06 -17.44 -11.12
CA GLY A 75 -6.68 -16.22 -10.40
C GLY A 75 -5.19 -15.87 -10.54
N TRP A 76 -4.34 -16.90 -10.53
CA TRP A 76 -2.89 -16.77 -10.67
C TRP A 76 -2.46 -16.36 -12.07
N ILE A 77 -3.07 -16.95 -13.09
CA ILE A 77 -2.78 -16.62 -14.48
C ILE A 77 -3.15 -15.16 -14.74
N VAL A 78 -4.34 -14.74 -14.32
CA VAL A 78 -4.79 -13.35 -14.48
C VAL A 78 -3.86 -12.37 -13.76
N TYR A 79 -3.48 -12.66 -12.52
CA TYR A 79 -2.57 -11.80 -11.77
C TYR A 79 -1.16 -11.76 -12.38
N GLY A 80 -0.64 -12.91 -12.82
CA GLY A 80 0.65 -12.99 -13.51
C GLY A 80 0.69 -12.16 -14.79
N VAL A 81 -0.38 -12.18 -15.58
CA VAL A 81 -0.51 -11.33 -16.78
C VAL A 81 -0.48 -9.85 -16.41
N SER A 82 -1.12 -9.44 -15.32
CA SER A 82 -1.03 -8.05 -14.83
C SER A 82 0.41 -7.65 -14.54
N VAL A 83 1.17 -8.48 -13.82
CA VAL A 83 2.58 -8.24 -13.51
C VAL A 83 3.43 -8.17 -14.78
N CYS A 84 3.17 -9.01 -15.78
CA CYS A 84 3.85 -8.93 -17.09
C CYS A 84 3.61 -7.58 -17.77
N PHE A 85 2.37 -7.07 -17.77
CA PHE A 85 2.05 -5.75 -18.31
C PHE A 85 2.71 -4.61 -17.53
N MET A 86 2.87 -4.74 -16.21
CA MET A 86 3.62 -3.79 -15.39
C MET A 86 5.08 -3.69 -15.84
N PHE A 87 5.76 -4.83 -16.03
CA PHE A 87 7.13 -4.88 -16.53
C PHE A 87 7.23 -4.38 -17.98
N PHE A 88 6.29 -4.77 -18.84
CA PHE A 88 6.22 -4.32 -20.23
C PHE A 88 6.14 -2.79 -20.32
N SER A 89 5.27 -2.15 -19.52
CA SER A 89 5.20 -0.70 -19.44
C SER A 89 6.53 -0.07 -18.99
N LEU A 90 7.25 -0.70 -18.04
CA LEU A 90 8.53 -0.15 -17.53
C LEU A 90 9.59 -0.17 -18.64
N VAL A 91 9.65 -1.25 -19.40
CA VAL A 91 10.57 -1.41 -20.53
C VAL A 91 10.24 -0.40 -21.63
N ILE A 92 8.97 -0.23 -21.97
CA ILE A 92 8.55 0.72 -23.02
C ILE A 92 8.86 2.15 -22.63
N THR A 93 8.58 2.55 -21.38
CA THR A 93 8.94 3.88 -20.87
C THR A 93 10.43 4.16 -21.07
N GLY A 94 11.28 3.13 -21.03
CA GLY A 94 12.71 3.25 -21.31
C GLY A 94 13.12 3.34 -22.79
N ARG A 95 12.20 3.14 -23.73
CA ARG A 95 12.46 3.12 -25.18
C ARG A 95 11.69 4.18 -25.98
N VAL A 96 10.94 5.06 -25.32
CA VAL A 96 10.16 6.13 -25.98
C VAL A 96 11.10 7.15 -26.60
N ASN A 97 11.08 7.35 -27.92
CA ASN A 97 11.93 8.35 -28.57
C ASN A 97 11.50 9.78 -28.23
N LEU A 98 12.01 10.33 -27.12
CA LEU A 98 11.70 11.68 -26.65
C LEU A 98 12.40 12.80 -27.44
N LYS A 99 13.29 12.45 -28.39
CA LYS A 99 14.04 13.42 -29.20
C LYS A 99 13.13 14.32 -30.05
N GLU A 100 12.00 13.79 -30.51
CA GLU A 100 11.01 14.57 -31.27
C GLU A 100 10.38 15.70 -30.45
N TYR A 101 10.39 15.60 -29.11
CA TYR A 101 9.72 16.54 -28.21
C TYR A 101 10.69 17.40 -27.38
N ALA A 102 11.83 16.84 -26.99
CA ALA A 102 12.83 17.53 -26.17
C ALA A 102 14.01 18.10 -26.99
N GLY A 103 14.04 17.87 -28.31
CA GLY A 103 15.15 18.21 -29.18
C GLY A 103 16.42 17.43 -28.83
N ASP A 104 17.58 17.97 -29.23
CA ASP A 104 18.90 17.40 -28.94
C ASP A 104 19.44 17.76 -27.55
N ASN A 105 18.57 17.98 -26.56
CA ASN A 105 18.96 18.25 -25.17
C ASN A 105 19.02 16.94 -24.36
N PRO A 106 20.18 16.24 -24.29
CA PRO A 106 20.31 15.00 -23.53
C PRO A 106 19.93 15.09 -22.03
N PRO A 107 20.19 16.19 -21.28
CA PRO A 107 19.78 16.24 -19.88
C PRO A 107 18.26 16.29 -19.72
N LEU A 108 17.55 17.04 -20.58
CA LEU A 108 16.10 17.15 -20.54
C LEU A 108 15.43 15.80 -20.89
N VAL A 109 15.96 15.10 -21.89
CA VAL A 109 15.54 13.74 -22.25
C VAL A 109 15.70 12.78 -21.06
N TRP A 110 16.84 12.84 -20.37
CA TRP A 110 17.13 12.02 -19.20
C TRP A 110 16.18 12.32 -18.02
N GLU A 111 15.89 13.59 -17.74
CA GLU A 111 14.95 13.99 -16.69
C GLU A 111 13.53 13.49 -16.97
N ILE A 112 13.06 13.56 -18.22
CA ILE A 112 11.73 13.07 -18.60
C ILE A 112 11.66 11.54 -18.44
N TYR A 113 12.69 10.80 -18.83
CA TYR A 113 12.73 9.35 -18.64
C TYR A 113 12.72 8.94 -17.16
N THR A 114 13.57 9.56 -16.35
CA THR A 114 13.67 9.26 -14.91
C THR A 114 12.38 9.63 -14.18
N ALA A 115 11.78 10.78 -14.51
CA ALA A 115 10.49 11.19 -13.99
C ALA A 115 9.38 10.22 -14.40
N GLY A 116 9.33 9.79 -15.66
CA GLY A 116 8.32 8.87 -16.17
C GLY A 116 8.40 7.49 -15.51
N ARG A 117 9.60 6.91 -15.42
CA ARG A 117 9.82 5.63 -14.71
C ARG A 117 9.48 5.74 -13.22
N SER A 118 9.84 6.85 -12.58
CA SER A 118 9.48 7.13 -11.18
C SER A 118 7.96 7.20 -10.98
N ARG A 119 7.24 7.92 -11.85
CA ARG A 119 5.77 7.99 -11.81
C ARG A 119 5.13 6.64 -12.05
N GLN A 120 5.69 5.84 -12.95
CA GLN A 120 5.21 4.49 -13.21
C GLN A 120 5.36 3.55 -12.00
N LEU A 121 6.49 3.61 -11.29
CA LEU A 121 6.66 2.88 -10.03
C LEU A 121 5.65 3.30 -8.96
N SER A 122 5.30 4.59 -8.90
CA SER A 122 4.23 5.07 -8.00
C SER A 122 2.88 4.46 -8.38
N VAL A 123 2.52 4.44 -9.67
CA VAL A 123 1.28 3.79 -10.13
C VAL A 123 1.27 2.31 -9.79
N ALA A 124 2.37 1.58 -10.05
CA ALA A 124 2.51 0.16 -9.71
C ALA A 124 2.40 -0.09 -8.20
N GLY A 125 3.03 0.77 -7.39
CA GLY A 125 2.98 0.71 -5.94
C GLY A 125 1.57 0.89 -5.39
N VAL A 126 0.90 1.96 -5.80
CA VAL A 126 -0.45 2.32 -5.32
C VAL A 126 -1.50 1.29 -5.76
N THR A 127 -1.45 0.85 -7.02
CA THR A 127 -2.39 -0.17 -7.53
C THR A 127 -2.19 -1.51 -6.83
N SER A 128 -0.95 -1.95 -6.63
CA SER A 128 -0.66 -3.20 -5.91
C SER A 128 -1.06 -3.12 -4.43
N LEU A 129 -0.85 -1.96 -3.78
CA LEU A 129 -1.30 -1.72 -2.41
C LEU A 129 -2.83 -1.76 -2.30
N PHE A 130 -3.53 -1.13 -3.25
CA PHE A 130 -4.99 -1.14 -3.30
C PHE A 130 -5.55 -2.57 -3.43
N ILE A 131 -4.95 -3.39 -4.30
CA ILE A 131 -5.34 -4.80 -4.48
C ILE A 131 -5.07 -5.59 -3.20
N ALA A 132 -3.88 -5.44 -2.61
CA ALA A 132 -3.49 -6.12 -1.37
C ALA A 132 -4.49 -5.85 -0.24
N ILE A 133 -4.89 -4.59 -0.06
CA ILE A 133 -5.87 -4.19 0.95
C ILE A 133 -7.19 -4.91 0.68
N ILE A 134 -7.78 -4.77 -0.52
CA ILE A 134 -9.09 -5.35 -0.82
C ILE A 134 -9.09 -6.87 -0.65
N LEU A 135 -8.06 -7.54 -1.14
CA LEU A 135 -7.93 -9.00 -1.01
C LEU A 135 -7.72 -9.42 0.44
N LYS A 136 -7.00 -8.65 1.27
CA LYS A 136 -6.82 -8.97 2.70
C LYS A 136 -8.13 -8.91 3.47
N PHE A 137 -8.97 -7.91 3.20
CA PHE A 137 -10.33 -7.84 3.77
C PHE A 137 -11.15 -9.08 3.41
N ARG A 138 -11.05 -9.46 2.13
CA ARG A 138 -11.77 -10.60 1.56
C ARG A 138 -11.36 -11.93 2.21
N VAL A 139 -10.06 -12.18 2.37
CA VAL A 139 -9.49 -13.34 3.09
C VAL A 139 -9.91 -13.35 4.56
N SER A 140 -10.05 -12.16 5.16
CA SER A 140 -10.50 -12.01 6.56
C SER A 140 -12.02 -12.18 6.75
N GLY A 141 -12.76 -12.58 5.71
CA GLY A 141 -14.19 -12.87 5.76
C GLY A 141 -15.11 -11.65 5.64
N LYS A 142 -14.58 -10.47 5.31
CA LYS A 142 -15.39 -9.28 4.96
C LYS A 142 -15.14 -8.87 3.52
N SER A 143 -16.11 -9.01 2.65
CA SER A 143 -16.00 -8.45 1.30
C SER A 143 -16.27 -6.95 1.34
N LEU A 144 -15.27 -6.16 0.92
CA LEU A 144 -15.49 -4.73 0.67
C LEU A 144 -16.37 -4.51 -0.57
N LEU A 145 -16.40 -5.49 -1.48
CA LEU A 145 -17.28 -5.49 -2.62
C LEU A 145 -18.63 -6.16 -2.26
N PRO A 146 -19.76 -5.60 -2.73
CA PRO A 146 -21.11 -6.06 -2.39
C PRO A 146 -21.43 -7.41 -3.04
N CYS A 147 -22.26 -8.22 -2.39
CA CYS A 147 -22.72 -9.53 -2.90
C CYS A 147 -21.60 -10.52 -3.26
N ALA A 148 -20.46 -10.48 -2.57
CA ALA A 148 -19.37 -11.41 -2.85
C ALA A 148 -19.73 -12.84 -2.43
N LEU A 149 -19.31 -13.83 -3.22
CA LEU A 149 -19.58 -15.25 -2.96
C LEU A 149 -18.83 -15.74 -1.70
N PRO A 150 -19.21 -16.83 -1.03
CA PRO A 150 -18.37 -17.42 0.02
C PRO A 150 -17.08 -18.00 -0.59
N LEU A 151 -15.95 -17.89 0.11
CA LEU A 151 -14.67 -18.51 -0.28
C LEU A 151 -14.56 -19.91 0.33
N THR A 152 -14.06 -20.88 -0.44
CA THR A 152 -13.62 -22.18 0.09
C THR A 152 -12.24 -22.04 0.74
N LEU A 153 -11.87 -22.95 1.66
CA LEU A 153 -10.58 -22.95 2.35
C LEU A 153 -9.38 -22.86 1.39
N GLU A 154 -9.41 -23.66 0.33
CA GLU A 154 -8.41 -23.69 -0.73
C GLU A 154 -8.25 -22.32 -1.43
N LEU A 155 -9.37 -21.64 -1.69
CA LEU A 155 -9.39 -20.31 -2.29
C LEU A 155 -8.87 -19.22 -1.34
N VAL A 156 -9.07 -19.38 -0.03
CA VAL A 156 -8.53 -18.46 0.97
C VAL A 156 -6.99 -18.48 0.95
N GLU A 157 -6.37 -19.65 0.81
CA GLU A 157 -4.90 -19.77 0.72
C GLU A 157 -4.36 -19.11 -0.54
N GLN A 158 -5.00 -19.34 -1.70
CA GLN A 158 -4.58 -18.72 -2.95
C GLN A 158 -4.72 -17.20 -2.96
N VAL A 159 -5.85 -16.68 -2.47
CA VAL A 159 -6.04 -15.24 -2.35
C VAL A 159 -5.06 -14.65 -1.31
N GLY A 160 -4.75 -15.39 -0.25
CA GLY A 160 -3.71 -15.02 0.72
C GLY A 160 -2.33 -14.88 0.09
N LEU A 161 -1.96 -15.79 -0.82
CA LEU A 161 -0.71 -15.67 -1.58
C LEU A 161 -0.72 -14.44 -2.50
N LEU A 162 -1.83 -14.17 -3.20
CA LEU A 162 -1.98 -12.97 -4.05
C LEU A 162 -1.86 -11.68 -3.23
N VAL A 163 -2.41 -11.64 -2.01
CA VAL A 163 -2.19 -10.53 -1.07
C VAL A 163 -0.70 -10.36 -0.81
N ASN A 164 0.00 -11.44 -0.49
CA ASN A 164 1.42 -11.34 -0.17
C ASN A 164 2.26 -10.83 -1.35
N TYR A 165 2.08 -11.39 -2.55
CA TYR A 165 2.80 -10.91 -3.72
C TYR A 165 2.48 -9.46 -4.07
N SER A 166 1.21 -9.05 -3.96
CA SER A 166 0.83 -7.64 -4.18
C SER A 166 1.42 -6.70 -3.13
N THR A 167 1.54 -7.12 -1.87
CA THR A 167 2.24 -6.33 -0.84
C THR A 167 3.73 -6.20 -1.13
N VAL A 168 4.40 -7.27 -1.55
CA VAL A 168 5.83 -7.25 -1.89
C VAL A 168 6.10 -6.34 -3.09
N ILE A 169 5.25 -6.41 -4.14
CA ILE A 169 5.35 -5.52 -5.30
C ILE A 169 5.10 -4.06 -4.89
N ALA A 170 4.09 -3.81 -4.04
CA ALA A 170 3.81 -2.46 -3.56
C ALA A 170 5.00 -1.86 -2.79
N VAL A 171 5.57 -2.63 -1.87
CA VAL A 171 6.71 -2.23 -1.04
C VAL A 171 7.94 -2.01 -1.90
N SER A 172 8.31 -2.96 -2.76
CA SER A 172 9.48 -2.84 -3.64
C SER A 172 9.36 -1.67 -4.63
N ALA A 173 8.18 -1.43 -5.19
CA ALA A 173 7.95 -0.29 -6.08
C ALA A 173 8.09 1.04 -5.36
N LEU A 174 7.51 1.17 -4.15
CA LEU A 174 7.59 2.39 -3.34
C LEU A 174 9.00 2.63 -2.78
N THR A 175 9.73 1.59 -2.37
CA THR A 175 11.13 1.74 -1.94
C THR A 175 12.04 2.12 -3.09
N THR A 176 11.85 1.52 -4.28
CA THR A 176 12.63 1.87 -5.47
C THR A 176 12.32 3.31 -5.92
N HIS A 177 11.05 3.72 -5.85
CA HIS A 177 10.64 5.10 -6.10
C HIS A 177 11.33 6.08 -5.15
N ASN A 178 11.44 5.73 -3.86
CA ASN A 178 12.11 6.55 -2.86
C ASN A 178 13.60 6.76 -3.17
N ILE A 179 14.29 5.67 -3.51
CA ILE A 179 15.72 5.68 -3.84
C ILE A 179 15.97 6.51 -5.10
N TRP A 180 15.16 6.32 -6.15
CA TRP A 180 15.31 7.03 -7.42
C TRP A 180 15.05 8.52 -7.37
N ARG A 181 14.34 9.02 -6.35
CA ARG A 181 14.09 10.46 -6.18
C ARG A 181 15.20 11.20 -5.44
N ASN A 182 16.35 10.55 -5.17
CA ASN A 182 17.50 11.10 -4.44
C ASN A 182 17.17 11.72 -3.06
N GLY A 183 15.93 11.56 -2.59
CA GLY A 183 15.48 12.05 -1.29
C GLY A 183 15.62 11.02 -0.18
N SER A 184 15.87 9.74 -0.53
CA SER A 184 15.93 8.57 0.36
C SER A 184 15.14 8.79 1.65
N GLU A 185 13.85 9.12 1.52
CA GLU A 185 13.08 9.59 2.67
C GLU A 185 12.91 8.40 3.62
N PRO A 186 13.50 8.43 4.83
CA PRO A 186 13.46 7.29 5.74
C PRO A 186 12.01 6.96 6.15
N GLY A 187 11.12 7.96 6.15
CA GLY A 187 9.69 7.80 6.38
C GLY A 187 8.99 6.87 5.40
N LEU A 188 9.36 6.91 4.12
CA LEU A 188 8.78 6.05 3.10
C LEU A 188 9.28 4.60 3.24
N HIS A 189 10.54 4.38 3.63
CA HIS A 189 11.06 3.04 3.96
C HIS A 189 10.34 2.42 5.16
N VAL A 190 10.01 3.23 6.16
CA VAL A 190 9.28 2.77 7.33
C VAL A 190 7.82 2.48 7.01
N ALA A 191 7.12 3.37 6.29
CA ALA A 191 5.73 3.16 5.92
C ALA A 191 5.57 1.88 5.06
N THR A 192 6.49 1.66 4.13
CA THR A 192 6.52 0.44 3.30
C THR A 192 6.82 -0.83 4.11
N SER A 193 7.76 -0.77 5.07
CA SER A 193 8.02 -1.88 5.99
C SER A 193 6.82 -2.21 6.87
N LEU A 194 6.07 -1.19 7.31
CA LEU A 194 4.85 -1.34 8.08
C LEU A 194 3.71 -1.93 7.23
N PHE A 195 3.57 -1.53 5.97
CA PHE A 195 2.61 -2.17 5.05
C PHE A 195 2.92 -3.66 4.85
N LEU A 196 4.19 -4.03 4.74
CA LEU A 196 4.61 -5.44 4.63
C LEU A 196 4.22 -6.22 5.89
N LEU A 197 4.43 -5.64 7.06
CA LEU A 197 4.14 -6.24 8.37
C LEU A 197 2.63 -6.37 8.66
N LEU A 198 1.82 -5.43 8.16
CA LEU A 198 0.38 -5.41 8.39
C LEU A 198 -0.41 -6.25 7.40
N LEU A 199 -0.02 -6.24 6.12
CA LEU A 199 -0.81 -6.84 5.05
C LEU A 199 -0.37 -8.27 4.71
N ALA A 200 0.92 -8.61 4.91
CA ALA A 200 1.40 -9.96 4.63
C ALA A 200 0.82 -11.00 5.60
N ASP A 201 0.42 -12.14 5.06
CA ASP A 201 0.03 -13.34 5.77
C ASP A 201 1.20 -14.32 5.84
N ASP A 202 1.92 -14.30 6.97
CA ASP A 202 3.08 -15.13 7.22
C ASP A 202 2.80 -16.63 7.12
N GLY A 203 1.61 -17.08 7.53
CA GLY A 203 1.27 -18.50 7.59
C GLY A 203 1.16 -19.14 6.22
N VAL A 204 0.98 -18.31 5.19
CA VAL A 204 0.82 -18.72 3.80
C VAL A 204 2.15 -18.70 3.05
N LEU A 205 3.07 -17.79 3.40
CA LEU A 205 4.36 -17.63 2.71
C LEU A 205 5.49 -18.43 3.35
N PHE A 206 5.39 -18.69 4.65
CA PHE A 206 6.40 -19.44 5.38
C PHE A 206 5.78 -20.48 6.31
N THR A 207 5.97 -21.75 5.96
CA THR A 207 5.52 -22.87 6.79
C THR A 207 6.27 -22.88 8.14
N GLY A 208 5.54 -23.02 9.26
CA GLY A 208 6.12 -23.18 10.59
C GLY A 208 6.45 -21.88 11.37
N LEU A 209 6.29 -20.70 10.76
CA LEU A 209 6.64 -19.42 11.39
C LEU A 209 5.57 -18.84 12.34
N GLY A 210 4.42 -19.49 12.49
CA GLY A 210 3.33 -19.08 13.40
C GLY A 210 3.61 -19.26 14.91
N ARG A 211 4.84 -19.60 15.32
CA ARG A 211 5.16 -19.98 16.72
C ARG A 211 5.64 -18.83 17.61
N GLY A 212 6.03 -17.67 17.07
CA GLY A 212 6.59 -16.56 17.86
C GLY A 212 5.62 -15.40 18.12
N GLN A 213 5.23 -15.16 19.38
CA GLN A 213 4.33 -14.05 19.77
C GLN A 213 4.93 -12.65 19.51
N PHE A 214 6.26 -12.53 19.42
CA PHE A 214 7.01 -11.26 19.32
C PHE A 214 7.68 -11.01 17.97
N ARG A 215 7.39 -11.81 16.94
CA ARG A 215 8.17 -11.85 15.68
C ARG A 215 8.37 -10.48 15.01
N TYR A 216 7.33 -9.66 15.04
CA TYR A 216 7.30 -8.36 14.37
C TYR A 216 7.71 -7.20 15.27
N PHE A 217 7.87 -7.45 16.57
CA PHE A 217 8.26 -6.43 17.54
C PHE A 217 9.67 -5.87 17.27
N PRO A 218 10.73 -6.69 17.06
CA PRO A 218 12.07 -6.17 16.74
C PRO A 218 12.11 -5.34 15.46
N VAL A 219 11.37 -5.77 14.43
CA VAL A 219 11.30 -5.04 13.15
C VAL A 219 10.60 -3.71 13.33
N LEU A 220 9.47 -3.66 14.04
CA LEU A 220 8.78 -2.40 14.31
C LEU A 220 9.61 -1.47 15.21
N VAL A 221 10.31 -2.00 16.21
CA VAL A 221 11.23 -1.22 17.06
C VAL A 221 12.34 -0.61 16.21
N TYR A 222 12.98 -1.38 15.33
CA TYR A 222 14.01 -0.89 14.42
C TYR A 222 13.46 0.26 13.55
N VAL A 223 12.31 0.01 12.92
CA VAL A 223 11.62 0.94 12.03
C VAL A 223 11.26 2.26 12.75
N LEU A 224 10.67 2.19 13.95
CA LEU A 224 10.37 3.38 14.74
C LEU A 224 11.65 4.10 15.20
N SER A 225 12.66 3.34 15.64
CA SER A 225 13.92 3.91 16.12
C SER A 225 14.64 4.68 15.03
N VAL A 226 14.73 4.14 13.80
CA VAL A 226 15.30 4.85 12.65
C VAL A 226 14.55 6.15 12.40
N LEU A 227 13.23 6.16 12.50
CA LEU A 227 12.43 7.34 12.19
C LEU A 227 12.55 8.45 13.24
N TRP A 228 12.63 8.08 14.52
CA TRP A 228 12.97 9.00 15.61
C TRP A 228 14.40 9.53 15.51
N LEU A 229 15.37 8.68 15.14
CA LEU A 229 16.75 9.11 14.90
C LEU A 229 16.84 10.08 13.73
N CYS A 230 16.12 9.86 12.64
CA CYS A 230 16.05 10.79 11.53
C CYS A 230 15.44 12.14 11.94
N LEU A 231 14.37 12.15 12.74
CA LEU A 231 13.81 13.39 13.29
C LEU A 231 14.84 14.17 14.13
N ILE A 232 15.59 13.47 14.98
CA ILE A 232 16.62 14.08 15.85
C ILE A 232 17.78 14.61 15.01
N TYR A 233 18.24 13.82 14.03
CA TYR A 233 19.32 14.19 13.13
C TYR A 233 18.96 15.41 12.28
N ASP A 234 17.79 15.41 11.64
CA ASP A 234 17.33 16.55 10.83
C ASP A 234 17.18 17.82 11.68
N ALA A 235 16.68 17.69 12.92
CA ALA A 235 16.56 18.80 13.86
C ALA A 235 17.90 19.33 14.35
N TYR A 236 18.91 18.45 14.50
CA TYR A 236 20.25 18.86 14.88
C TYR A 236 20.96 19.56 13.71
N ALA A 237 20.86 18.99 12.51
CA ALA A 237 21.45 19.52 11.29
C ALA A 237 20.85 20.86 10.84
N SER A 238 19.59 21.14 11.20
CA SER A 238 18.98 22.45 10.97
C SER A 238 19.54 23.57 11.86
N GLY A 239 20.39 23.22 12.83
CA GLY A 239 20.98 24.14 13.79
C GLY A 239 22.26 24.75 13.24
N GLN A 240 22.30 26.07 13.09
CA GLN A 240 23.50 26.77 12.64
C GLN A 240 24.66 26.72 13.66
N THR A 241 24.35 26.40 14.92
CA THR A 241 25.31 26.24 16.03
C THR A 241 25.00 24.98 16.83
N ALA A 242 25.99 24.43 17.54
CA ALA A 242 25.79 23.21 18.35
C ALA A 242 24.69 23.37 19.42
N VAL A 243 24.63 24.53 20.09
CA VAL A 243 23.59 24.85 21.08
C VAL A 243 22.23 25.07 20.39
N GLY A 244 22.22 25.72 19.21
CA GLY A 244 21.01 25.90 18.40
C GLY A 244 20.43 24.58 17.88
N GLY A 245 21.28 23.63 17.48
CA GLY A 245 20.88 22.28 17.08
C GLY A 245 20.27 21.50 18.24
N LEU A 246 20.88 21.54 19.43
CA LEU A 246 20.32 20.93 20.64
C LEU A 246 18.94 21.50 21.01
N TRP A 247 18.78 22.83 20.95
CA TRP A 247 17.50 23.49 21.21
C TRP A 247 16.43 23.10 20.18
N GLN A 248 16.81 23.01 18.91
CA GLN A 248 15.92 22.53 17.85
C GLN A 248 15.55 21.06 18.05
N CYS A 249 16.45 20.17 18.47
CA CYS A 249 16.11 18.78 18.82
C CYS A 249 15.04 18.72 19.91
N ILE A 250 15.22 19.44 21.03
CA ILE A 250 14.25 19.46 22.14
C ILE A 250 12.88 19.92 21.65
N ARG A 251 12.85 21.02 20.88
CA ARG A 251 11.61 21.56 20.30
C ARG A 251 10.94 20.57 19.34
N SER A 252 11.74 19.81 18.58
CA SER A 252 11.25 18.80 17.63
C SER A 252 10.63 17.60 18.34
N ILE A 253 11.25 17.14 19.43
CA ILE A 253 10.72 16.08 20.29
C ILE A 253 9.39 16.54 20.91
N PHE A 254 9.31 17.80 21.37
CA PHE A 254 8.07 18.37 21.90
C PHE A 254 6.94 18.35 20.86
N TYR A 255 7.23 18.75 19.61
CA TYR A 255 6.25 18.68 18.52
C TYR A 255 5.89 17.24 18.10
N ALA A 256 6.77 16.27 18.31
CA ALA A 256 6.52 14.85 17.99
C ALA A 256 5.81 14.08 19.12
N MET A 257 5.72 14.67 20.32
CA MET A 257 5.12 14.05 21.51
C MET A 257 3.68 13.53 21.28
N PRO A 258 2.81 14.18 20.49
CA PRO A 258 1.46 13.68 20.19
C PRO A 258 1.42 12.32 19.48
N VAL A 259 2.51 11.91 18.79
CA VAL A 259 2.60 10.63 18.05
C VAL A 259 3.18 9.50 18.94
N VAL A 260 3.75 9.82 20.09
CA VAL A 260 4.30 8.81 21.01
C VAL A 260 3.24 7.81 21.48
N PRO A 261 2.02 8.23 21.91
CA PRO A 261 1.00 7.29 22.36
C PRO A 261 0.58 6.29 21.28
N SER A 262 0.49 6.72 20.01
CA SER A 262 0.10 5.84 18.90
C SER A 262 1.20 4.82 18.59
N HIS A 263 2.48 5.21 18.63
CA HIS A 263 3.63 4.32 18.46
C HIS A 263 3.81 3.33 19.62
N VAL A 264 3.67 3.78 20.87
CA VAL A 264 3.73 2.90 22.05
C VAL A 264 2.57 1.90 22.03
N SER A 265 1.37 2.36 21.70
CA SER A 265 0.19 1.51 21.51
C SER A 265 0.43 0.41 20.46
N LEU A 266 1.10 0.74 19.36
CA LEU A 266 1.47 -0.21 18.31
C LEU A 266 2.50 -1.25 18.78
N LEU A 267 3.53 -0.81 19.50
CA LEU A 267 4.54 -1.71 20.08
C LEU A 267 3.92 -2.68 21.10
N LEU A 268 3.00 -2.20 21.94
CA LEU A 268 2.28 -3.03 22.91
C LEU A 268 1.38 -4.06 22.20
N LEU A 269 0.78 -3.72 21.06
CA LEU A 269 -0.01 -4.67 20.26
C LEU A 269 0.86 -5.85 19.78
N LEU A 270 2.05 -5.56 19.25
CA LEU A 270 2.97 -6.60 18.77
C LEU A 270 3.67 -7.35 19.90
N TRP A 271 3.83 -6.73 21.07
CA TRP A 271 4.39 -7.35 22.26
C TRP A 271 3.41 -8.33 22.92
N PHE A 272 2.17 -7.91 23.16
CA PHE A 272 1.16 -8.79 23.80
C PHE A 272 0.48 -9.75 22.80
N GLY A 273 0.76 -9.60 21.51
CA GLY A 273 0.25 -10.42 20.43
C GLY A 273 -1.16 -10.04 19.97
N ARG A 274 -1.41 -10.26 18.67
CA ARG A 274 -2.67 -9.97 17.96
C ARG A 274 -3.94 -10.51 18.65
N LYS A 275 -3.82 -11.56 19.48
CA LYS A 275 -4.94 -12.25 20.14
C LYS A 275 -5.34 -11.68 21.52
N ARG A 276 -4.51 -10.83 22.14
CA ARG A 276 -4.77 -10.26 23.49
C ARG A 276 -4.86 -8.74 23.51
N GLY A 277 -4.42 -8.06 22.46
CA GLY A 277 -4.30 -6.60 22.39
C GLY A 277 -5.58 -5.81 22.09
N GLY A 278 -6.75 -6.23 22.61
CA GLY A 278 -7.97 -5.45 22.46
C GLY A 278 -7.88 -4.11 23.18
N THR A 279 -7.74 -3.00 22.43
CA THR A 279 -7.92 -1.65 22.99
C THR A 279 -9.35 -1.19 22.80
N PRO A 280 -9.89 -0.38 23.74
CA PRO A 280 -11.16 0.29 23.54
C PRO A 280 -11.10 1.16 22.27
N THR A 281 -12.15 1.10 21.46
CA THR A 281 -12.28 1.84 20.19
C THR A 281 -12.15 3.35 20.37
N SER A 282 -12.59 3.87 21.53
CA SER A 282 -12.42 5.27 21.93
C SER A 282 -10.95 5.69 22.05
N GLY A 283 -10.10 4.84 22.61
CA GLY A 283 -8.66 5.11 22.73
C GLY A 283 -7.98 5.16 21.37
N VAL A 284 -8.35 4.26 20.45
CA VAL A 284 -7.82 4.27 19.08
C VAL A 284 -8.23 5.54 18.33
N PHE A 285 -9.48 5.99 18.50
CA PHE A 285 -9.96 7.22 17.88
C PHE A 285 -9.19 8.46 18.35
N VAL A 286 -8.93 8.57 19.66
CA VAL A 286 -8.13 9.68 20.22
C VAL A 286 -6.72 9.70 19.62
N PHE A 287 -6.05 8.55 19.50
CA PHE A 287 -4.73 8.46 18.90
C PHE A 287 -4.72 8.86 17.42
N VAL A 288 -5.72 8.39 16.64
CA VAL A 288 -5.85 8.78 15.22
C VAL A 288 -6.11 10.28 15.08
N VAL A 289 -6.94 10.88 15.95
CA VAL A 289 -7.20 12.33 15.92
C VAL A 289 -5.93 13.12 16.23
N LEU A 290 -5.15 12.71 17.23
CA LEU A 290 -3.86 13.33 17.57
C LEU A 290 -2.86 13.24 16.42
N ASP A 291 -2.74 12.06 15.79
CA ASP A 291 -1.88 11.87 14.63
C ASP A 291 -2.35 12.70 13.42
N MET A 292 -3.66 12.80 13.18
CA MET A 292 -4.20 13.62 12.08
C MET A 292 -3.99 15.12 12.31
N LEU A 293 -4.12 15.61 13.55
CA LEU A 293 -3.76 16.99 13.90
C LEU A 293 -2.27 17.25 13.67
N CYS A 294 -1.42 16.29 14.04
CA CYS A 294 0.03 16.34 13.80
C CYS A 294 0.35 16.40 12.30
N LEU A 295 -0.36 15.62 11.48
CA LEU A 295 -0.22 15.59 10.03
C LEU A 295 -0.64 16.92 9.37
N LEU A 296 -1.73 17.53 9.84
CA LEU A 296 -2.28 18.78 9.30
C LEU A 296 -1.49 20.03 9.73
N LEU A 297 -0.95 20.04 10.95
CA LEU A 297 -0.29 21.20 11.54
C LEU A 297 1.22 21.21 11.34
N SER A 298 1.82 20.07 10.97
CA SER A 298 3.26 19.98 10.75
C SER A 298 3.64 20.27 9.31
N THR A 299 4.64 21.13 9.13
CA THR A 299 5.33 21.34 7.85
C THR A 299 6.53 20.40 7.68
N ARG A 300 6.92 19.66 8.72
CA ARG A 300 8.07 18.75 8.71
C ARG A 300 7.65 17.38 8.20
N LYS A 301 8.24 16.97 7.07
CA LYS A 301 7.98 15.68 6.42
C LYS A 301 8.19 14.48 7.34
N THR A 302 9.27 14.46 8.13
CA THR A 302 9.55 13.37 9.08
C THR A 302 8.43 13.19 10.10
N LEU A 303 7.92 14.28 10.65
CA LEU A 303 6.81 14.28 11.60
C LEU A 303 5.48 13.87 10.95
N GLN A 304 5.24 14.29 9.70
CA GLN A 304 4.09 13.82 8.91
C GLN A 304 4.15 12.30 8.68
N TRP A 305 5.33 11.76 8.37
CA TRP A 305 5.52 10.32 8.22
C TRP A 305 5.29 9.57 9.55
N MET A 306 5.79 10.09 10.68
CA MET A 306 5.48 9.57 12.02
C MET A 306 3.97 9.47 12.24
N ALA A 307 3.24 10.55 11.95
CA ALA A 307 1.78 10.56 12.08
C ALA A 307 1.10 9.53 11.16
N ILE A 308 1.53 9.39 9.90
CA ILE A 308 0.99 8.40 8.96
C ILE A 308 1.16 6.98 9.51
N ILE A 309 2.32 6.65 10.08
CA ILE A 309 2.61 5.34 10.68
C ILE A 309 1.70 5.10 11.88
N GLY A 310 1.53 6.10 12.74
CA GLY A 310 0.59 6.07 13.87
C GLY A 310 -0.83 5.76 13.40
N VAL A 311 -1.36 6.51 12.43
CA VAL A 311 -2.70 6.30 11.86
C VAL A 311 -2.82 4.90 11.24
N CYS A 312 -1.86 4.47 10.42
CA CYS A 312 -1.89 3.16 9.78
C CYS A 312 -1.87 2.02 10.80
N GLY A 313 -1.03 2.14 11.83
CA GLY A 313 -0.92 1.16 12.90
C GLY A 313 -2.19 1.04 13.75
N GLN A 314 -2.80 2.18 14.09
CA GLN A 314 -4.07 2.23 14.81
C GLN A 314 -5.24 1.71 13.97
N CYS A 315 -5.26 2.00 12.66
CA CYS A 315 -6.22 1.40 11.73
C CYS A 315 -6.07 -0.12 11.68
N ALA A 316 -4.84 -0.65 11.61
CA ALA A 316 -4.59 -2.09 11.64
C ALA A 316 -5.11 -2.76 12.92
N ARG A 317 -4.96 -2.07 14.05
CA ARG A 317 -5.47 -2.51 15.33
C ARG A 317 -7.00 -2.56 15.38
N LEU A 318 -7.67 -1.53 14.86
CA LEU A 318 -9.12 -1.52 14.70
C LEU A 318 -9.60 -2.65 13.78
N PHE A 319 -8.85 -2.93 12.70
CA PHE A 319 -9.13 -4.07 11.85
C PHE A 319 -9.07 -5.37 12.65
N GLU A 320 -7.94 -5.67 13.29
CA GLU A 320 -7.79 -6.90 14.08
C GLU A 320 -8.86 -7.05 15.17
N ALA A 321 -9.16 -5.99 15.91
CA ALA A 321 -10.18 -6.01 16.96
C ALA A 321 -11.59 -6.32 16.42
N GLN A 322 -11.96 -5.74 15.28
CA GLN A 322 -13.25 -6.00 14.63
C GLN A 322 -13.36 -7.42 14.04
N PHE A 323 -12.25 -7.99 13.56
CA PHE A 323 -12.24 -9.35 13.01
C PHE A 323 -12.19 -10.41 14.11
N TRP A 324 -11.47 -10.15 15.21
CA TRP A 324 -11.41 -11.04 16.37
C TRP A 324 -12.77 -11.19 17.05
N LYS A 325 -13.47 -10.07 17.30
CA LYS A 325 -14.79 -10.07 17.92
C LYS A 325 -15.81 -10.89 17.11
N ARG A 326 -15.84 -10.74 15.78
CA ARG A 326 -16.72 -11.51 14.90
C ARG A 326 -16.37 -13.00 14.82
N ARG A 327 -15.08 -13.35 14.80
CA ARG A 327 -14.65 -14.76 14.75
C ARG A 327 -15.08 -15.51 16.02
N LEU A 328 -15.02 -14.85 17.18
CA LEU A 328 -15.57 -15.37 18.44
C LEU A 328 -17.09 -15.53 18.36
N GLU A 329 -17.82 -14.55 17.81
CA GLU A 329 -19.28 -14.60 17.63
C GLU A 329 -19.75 -15.68 16.63
N THR A 330 -18.89 -16.19 15.75
CA THR A 330 -19.19 -17.27 14.80
C THR A 330 -18.75 -18.66 15.26
N ILE A 331 -17.91 -18.75 16.30
CA ILE A 331 -17.42 -20.01 16.87
C ILE A 331 -18.24 -20.42 18.11
N LEU A 332 -18.83 -19.44 18.81
CA LEU A 332 -19.84 -19.62 19.85
C LEU A 332 -21.23 -19.70 19.24
#